data_AF-A0AAU3S718-F1
#
_entry.id   AF-A0AAU3S718-F1
#
_cell.length_a   1.000
_cell.length_b   1.000
_cell.length_c   1.000
_cell.angle_alpha   90.00
_cell.angle_beta   90.00
_cell.angle_gamma   90.00
#
_symmetry.space_group_name_H-M   'P 1'
#
loop_
_entity.id
_entity.type
_entity.pdbx_description
1 polymer ?
#
loop_
_entity_poly.entity_id
_entity_poly.type
_entity_poly.pdbx_seq_one_letter_code
_entity_poly.pdbx_strand_id
1 'polypeptide(L)'
;MPHTQLPDHGAVLAEVREVRRAGVVRLRELRVPALAAISDGLEAAAPGAPHFPAVERLLRLAVSRIGGGTLQEAAEYSLGLAQGTRDWPAADRRKRAAQVYGISVERFRKHHELMVLGEVADQIVRMAPVGRTVVRDAPVVLFPGSRAVPSPRLAPAHRRLRVRSARITVHVHPADLLRDIDVVVSPSNTYFALPEAYKSSVSASLRRAGALRDQAGGLVEDRIHDELRAWVARHGRPGGAVAPGTVAVTGAGALERQGVRRLYHAAVAVPRAGTNDYDVLPADVTRAVARAFTLLGEEAGRHRPPFTSLCLPLLGAGRGGLAPAESLAAMWAAVEAELARGARWDLHFVVRRAERADLIEQLLGADTA
;
A
#
# COMPACT_ATOMS: atom_id res chain seq x y z
N MET A 1 -19.61 21.25 2.84
CA MET A 1 -18.17 21.59 2.69
C MET A 1 -17.71 20.97 1.38
N PRO A 2 -17.39 21.74 0.33
CA PRO A 2 -16.91 21.15 -0.92
C PRO A 2 -15.49 20.62 -0.67
N HIS A 3 -15.34 19.31 -0.74
CA HIS A 3 -14.06 18.63 -0.60
C HIS A 3 -13.16 19.01 -1.78
N THR A 4 -12.02 19.62 -1.50
CA THR A 4 -10.98 19.86 -2.49
C THR A 4 -10.34 18.52 -2.84
N GLN A 5 -10.87 17.86 -3.87
CA GLN A 5 -10.38 16.56 -4.30
C GLN A 5 -9.07 16.77 -5.07
N LEU A 6 -7.95 16.35 -4.46
CA LEU A 6 -6.68 16.21 -5.16
C LEU A 6 -6.85 15.21 -6.32
N PRO A 7 -6.14 15.37 -7.45
CA PRO A 7 -6.23 14.43 -8.55
C PRO A 7 -5.85 13.02 -8.07
N ASP A 8 -6.64 12.03 -8.46
CA ASP A 8 -6.37 10.63 -8.13
C ASP A 8 -5.04 10.18 -8.74
N HIS A 9 -4.06 9.91 -7.89
CA HIS A 9 -2.76 9.37 -8.29
C HIS A 9 -2.92 8.09 -9.12
N GLY A 10 -3.92 7.25 -8.83
CA GLY A 10 -4.22 6.05 -9.60
C GLY A 10 -4.54 6.35 -11.06
N ALA A 11 -5.45 7.30 -11.30
CA ALA A 11 -5.79 7.80 -12.64
C ALA A 11 -4.58 8.43 -13.35
N VAL A 12 -3.82 9.29 -12.67
CA VAL A 12 -2.61 9.91 -13.22
C VAL A 12 -1.57 8.86 -13.64
N LEU A 13 -1.29 7.88 -12.77
CA LEU A 13 -0.35 6.80 -13.07
C LEU A 13 -0.83 5.92 -14.24
N ALA A 14 -2.13 5.63 -14.33
CA ALA A 14 -2.69 4.88 -15.45
C ALA A 14 -2.46 5.61 -16.78
N GLU A 15 -2.73 6.92 -16.81
CA GLU A 15 -2.51 7.74 -18.00
C GLU A 15 -1.02 7.88 -18.36
N VAL A 16 -0.14 8.07 -17.38
CA VAL A 16 1.32 8.08 -17.60
C VAL A 16 1.79 6.73 -18.20
N ARG A 17 1.21 5.61 -17.79
CA ARG A 17 1.50 4.30 -18.38
C ARG A 17 1.00 4.20 -19.82
N GLU A 18 -0.15 4.76 -20.16
CA GLU A 18 -0.61 4.83 -21.56
C GLU A 18 0.32 5.67 -22.42
N VAL A 19 0.74 6.85 -21.93
CA VAL A 19 1.75 7.68 -22.61
C VAL A 19 3.05 6.91 -22.80
N ARG A 20 3.52 6.18 -21.78
CA ARG A 20 4.72 5.35 -21.89
C ARG A 20 4.59 4.23 -22.93
N ARG A 21 3.40 3.67 -23.14
CA ARG A 21 3.16 2.62 -24.16
C ARG A 21 3.09 3.20 -25.57
N ALA A 22 2.32 4.26 -25.77
CA ALA A 22 2.10 4.84 -27.10
C ALA A 22 3.22 5.80 -27.55
N GLY A 23 3.88 6.47 -26.61
CA GLY A 23 4.90 7.50 -26.85
C GLY A 23 4.33 8.91 -27.03
N VAL A 24 5.16 9.91 -26.77
CA VAL A 24 4.75 11.32 -26.78
C VAL A 24 4.29 11.83 -28.15
N VAL A 25 4.76 11.22 -29.25
CA VAL A 25 4.30 11.54 -30.63
C VAL A 25 2.82 11.25 -30.82
N ARG A 26 2.30 10.23 -30.14
CA ARG A 26 0.92 9.76 -30.25
C ARG A 26 0.01 10.30 -29.14
N LEU A 27 0.47 11.30 -28.35
CA LEU A 27 -0.36 11.94 -27.33
C LEU A 27 -1.71 12.40 -27.87
N ARG A 28 -1.74 12.85 -29.14
CA ARG A 28 -2.97 13.29 -29.82
C ARG A 28 -4.08 12.23 -29.94
N GLU A 29 -3.70 10.96 -29.85
CA GLU A 29 -4.58 9.80 -30.02
C GLU A 29 -5.00 9.20 -28.67
N LEU A 30 -4.43 9.68 -27.56
CA LEU A 30 -4.67 9.15 -26.22
C LEU A 30 -5.76 9.95 -25.51
N ARG A 31 -6.59 9.25 -24.75
CA ARG A 31 -7.50 9.87 -23.78
C ARG A 31 -6.78 9.96 -22.43
N VAL A 32 -6.36 11.17 -22.09
CA VAL A 32 -5.63 11.48 -20.84
C VAL A 32 -6.30 12.60 -20.05
N PRO A 33 -7.57 12.40 -19.61
CA PRO A 33 -8.35 13.45 -18.96
C PRO A 33 -7.75 13.96 -17.64
N ALA A 34 -7.11 13.10 -16.83
CA ALA A 34 -6.48 13.54 -15.58
C ALA A 34 -5.25 14.41 -15.83
N LEU A 35 -4.39 14.03 -16.79
CA LEU A 35 -3.23 14.83 -17.17
C LEU A 35 -3.64 16.15 -17.82
N ALA A 36 -4.68 16.14 -18.66
CA ALA A 36 -5.22 17.34 -19.29
C ALA A 36 -5.78 18.33 -18.25
N ALA A 37 -6.58 17.84 -17.30
CA ALA A 37 -7.13 18.67 -16.23
C ALA A 37 -6.03 19.33 -15.37
N ILE A 38 -4.94 18.61 -15.09
CA ILE A 38 -3.80 19.14 -14.34
C ILE A 38 -3.01 20.17 -15.17
N SER A 39 -2.79 19.90 -16.46
CA SER A 39 -2.09 20.84 -17.34
C SER A 39 -2.88 22.14 -17.55
N ASP A 40 -4.19 22.04 -17.72
CA ASP A 40 -5.10 23.17 -17.88
C ASP A 40 -5.21 24.02 -16.60
N GLY A 41 -4.96 23.41 -15.44
CA GLY A 41 -4.91 24.11 -14.17
C GLY A 41 -3.57 24.84 -13.92
N LEU A 42 -2.49 24.40 -14.56
CA LEU A 42 -1.14 24.96 -14.42
C LEU A 42 -0.86 26.08 -15.42
N GLU A 43 -1.45 25.99 -16.60
CA GLU A 43 -1.34 26.99 -17.65
C GLU A 43 -2.70 27.66 -17.83
N ALA A 44 -2.75 29.00 -17.86
CA ALA A 44 -3.94 29.71 -18.33
C ALA A 44 -4.10 29.47 -19.84
N ALA A 45 -4.56 28.28 -20.22
CA ALA A 45 -4.75 27.90 -21.60
C ALA A 45 -5.86 28.77 -22.22
N ALA A 46 -5.59 29.32 -23.40
CA ALA A 46 -6.64 29.99 -24.18
C ALA A 46 -7.75 28.97 -24.51
N PRO A 47 -9.04 29.35 -24.43
CA PRO A 47 -10.14 28.45 -24.77
C PRO A 47 -9.94 27.85 -26.17
N GLY A 48 -9.89 26.52 -26.27
CA GLY A 48 -9.71 25.80 -27.54
C GLY A 48 -8.26 25.46 -27.92
N ALA A 49 -7.27 25.76 -27.08
CA ALA A 49 -5.90 25.30 -27.31
C ALA A 49 -5.79 23.76 -27.25
N PRO A 50 -4.97 23.12 -28.11
CA PRO A 50 -4.75 21.68 -28.04
C PRO A 50 -4.08 21.32 -26.70
N HIS A 51 -4.59 20.30 -26.01
CA HIS A 51 -4.08 19.87 -24.70
C HIS A 51 -2.76 19.07 -24.79
N PHE A 52 -2.43 18.49 -25.94
CA PHE A 52 -1.25 17.63 -26.09
C PHE A 52 0.10 18.33 -25.82
N PRO A 53 0.35 19.56 -26.32
CA PRO A 53 1.55 20.31 -25.95
C PRO A 53 1.62 20.64 -24.44
N ALA A 54 0.48 20.89 -23.79
CA ALA A 54 0.41 21.20 -22.36
C ALA A 54 0.70 19.95 -21.51
N VAL A 55 0.13 18.80 -21.88
CA VAL A 55 0.42 17.51 -21.25
C VAL A 55 1.89 17.11 -21.42
N GLU A 56 2.48 17.33 -22.59
CA GLU A 56 3.92 17.06 -22.77
C GLU A 56 4.80 17.97 -21.89
N ARG A 57 4.48 19.27 -21.79
CA ARG A 57 5.18 20.20 -20.90
C ARG A 57 5.03 19.80 -19.44
N LEU A 58 3.83 19.40 -19.02
CA LEU A 58 3.55 18.85 -17.68
C LEU A 58 4.47 17.65 -17.39
N LEU A 59 4.56 16.68 -18.30
CA LEU A 59 5.42 15.52 -18.14
C LEU A 59 6.90 15.90 -18.03
N ARG A 60 7.39 16.85 -18.85
CA ARG A 60 8.77 17.35 -18.78
C ARG A 60 9.06 18.04 -17.45
N LEU A 61 8.13 18.86 -16.96
CA LEU A 61 8.26 19.56 -15.71
C LEU A 61 8.19 18.61 -14.50
N ALA A 62 7.35 17.59 -14.55
CA ALA A 62 7.29 16.56 -13.51
C ALA A 62 8.61 15.77 -13.43
N VAL A 63 9.17 15.39 -14.58
CA VAL A 63 10.44 14.66 -14.64
C VAL A 63 11.61 15.53 -14.15
N SER A 64 11.66 16.82 -14.50
CA SER A 64 12.74 17.71 -14.04
C SER A 64 12.70 17.97 -12.53
N ARG A 65 11.54 17.83 -11.88
CA ARG A 65 11.37 17.98 -10.43
C ARG A 65 11.82 16.77 -9.59
N ILE A 66 12.17 15.65 -10.22
CA ILE A 66 12.69 14.46 -9.53
C ILE A 66 14.05 14.76 -8.85
N GLY A 67 14.81 15.75 -9.35
CA GLY A 67 16.03 16.21 -8.71
C GLY A 67 17.31 15.51 -9.20
N GLY A 68 17.30 14.96 -10.40
CA GLY A 68 18.47 14.40 -11.08
C GLY A 68 18.71 12.90 -10.86
N GLY A 69 19.91 12.45 -11.25
CA GLY A 69 20.37 11.07 -11.08
C GLY A 69 19.69 10.05 -12.00
N THR A 70 19.95 8.77 -11.71
CA THR A 70 19.49 7.64 -12.53
C THR A 70 17.96 7.53 -12.60
N LEU A 71 17.25 8.07 -11.61
CA LEU A 71 15.79 8.07 -11.56
C LEU A 71 15.18 9.02 -12.58
N GLN A 72 15.65 10.27 -12.61
CA GLN A 72 15.22 11.25 -13.61
C GLN A 72 15.61 10.79 -15.02
N GLU A 73 16.86 10.38 -15.24
CA GLU A 73 17.35 9.96 -16.55
C GLU A 73 16.56 8.75 -17.10
N ALA A 74 16.24 7.77 -16.25
CA ALA A 74 15.40 6.64 -16.64
C ALA A 74 13.96 7.04 -16.96
N ALA A 75 13.40 8.05 -16.27
CA ALA A 75 12.08 8.61 -16.57
C ALA A 75 12.06 9.30 -17.94
N GLU A 76 13.09 10.11 -18.22
CA GLU A 76 13.27 10.81 -19.49
C GLU A 76 13.31 9.82 -20.66
N TYR A 77 14.09 8.74 -20.54
CA TYR A 77 14.15 7.71 -21.57
C TYR A 77 12.86 6.88 -21.67
N SER A 78 12.23 6.53 -20.55
CA SER A 78 11.00 5.72 -20.54
C SER A 78 9.85 6.40 -21.28
N LEU A 79 9.74 7.73 -21.10
CA LEU A 79 8.68 8.55 -21.70
C LEU A 79 9.06 9.12 -23.07
N GLY A 80 10.33 9.02 -23.50
CA GLY A 80 10.79 9.59 -24.77
C GLY A 80 10.97 11.10 -24.72
N LEU A 81 11.28 11.63 -23.53
CA LEU A 81 11.49 13.04 -23.27
C LEU A 81 12.97 13.45 -23.37
N ALA A 82 13.89 12.49 -23.23
CA ALA A 82 15.31 12.70 -23.49
C ALA A 82 15.53 13.16 -24.94
N GLN A 83 16.52 14.03 -25.15
CA GLN A 83 16.82 14.58 -26.48
C GLN A 83 17.03 13.47 -27.51
N GLY A 84 16.37 13.60 -28.66
CA GLY A 84 16.49 12.62 -29.77
C GLY A 84 15.77 11.28 -29.57
N THR A 85 14.95 11.12 -28.51
CA THR A 85 14.26 9.84 -28.21
C THR A 85 12.74 9.87 -28.43
N ARG A 86 12.24 10.97 -29.01
CA ARG A 86 10.81 11.28 -29.14
C ARG A 86 10.04 10.22 -29.94
N ASP A 87 10.61 9.77 -31.04
CA ASP A 87 10.05 8.85 -32.03
C ASP A 87 10.49 7.39 -31.81
N TRP A 88 11.32 7.13 -30.80
CA TRP A 88 11.81 5.79 -30.53
C TRP A 88 10.68 4.83 -30.18
N PRO A 89 10.73 3.57 -30.64
CA PRO A 89 9.78 2.54 -30.20
C PRO A 89 9.76 2.36 -28.68
N ALA A 90 8.59 1.98 -28.16
CA ALA A 90 8.38 1.75 -26.72
C ALA A 90 9.30 0.68 -26.11
N ALA A 91 9.80 -0.24 -26.93
CA ALA A 91 10.77 -1.26 -26.54
C ALA A 91 12.18 -0.68 -26.40
N ASP A 92 12.62 0.18 -27.32
CA ASP A 92 13.95 0.79 -27.32
C ASP A 92 14.09 1.83 -26.20
N ARG A 93 13.04 2.61 -25.96
CA ARG A 93 12.93 3.49 -24.77
C ARG A 93 13.10 2.70 -23.47
N ARG A 94 12.45 1.54 -23.36
CA ARG A 94 12.60 0.65 -22.19
C ARG A 94 14.02 0.14 -22.05
N LYS A 95 14.60 -0.30 -23.17
CA LYS A 95 15.96 -0.85 -23.22
C LYS A 95 16.96 0.20 -22.75
N ARG A 96 16.83 1.44 -23.22
CA ARG A 96 17.69 2.55 -22.79
C ARG A 96 17.49 2.92 -21.33
N ALA A 97 16.25 3.00 -20.86
CA ALA A 97 15.97 3.26 -19.44
C ALA A 97 16.51 2.15 -18.51
N ALA A 98 16.51 0.89 -18.96
CA ALA A 98 17.14 -0.22 -18.24
C ALA A 98 18.66 -0.08 -18.15
N GLN A 99 19.31 0.43 -19.21
CA GLN A 99 20.75 0.68 -19.24
C GLN A 99 21.18 1.73 -18.22
N VAL A 100 20.37 2.77 -17.97
CA VAL A 100 20.65 3.79 -16.94
C VAL A 100 20.88 3.16 -15.56
N TYR A 101 20.15 2.08 -15.26
CA TYR A 101 20.29 1.33 -14.00
C TYR A 101 21.30 0.19 -14.08
N GLY A 102 21.90 -0.08 -15.24
CA GLY A 102 22.77 -1.25 -15.44
C GLY A 102 22.05 -2.59 -15.25
N ILE A 103 20.73 -2.66 -15.51
CA ILE A 103 19.92 -3.87 -15.32
C ILE A 103 19.35 -4.39 -16.63
N SER A 104 18.89 -5.65 -16.61
CA SER A 104 18.18 -6.24 -17.73
C SER A 104 16.85 -5.54 -18.02
N VAL A 105 16.45 -5.50 -19.29
CA VAL A 105 15.17 -4.92 -19.75
C VAL A 105 13.99 -5.55 -19.02
N GLU A 106 14.06 -6.86 -18.76
CA GLU A 106 13.01 -7.60 -18.06
C GLU A 106 12.92 -7.23 -16.57
N ARG A 107 14.06 -7.03 -15.90
CA ARG A 107 14.08 -6.54 -14.51
C ARG A 107 13.57 -5.11 -14.42
N PHE A 108 13.92 -4.27 -15.40
CA PHE A 108 13.43 -2.91 -15.51
C PHE A 108 11.90 -2.91 -15.66
N ARG A 109 11.37 -3.63 -16.65
CA ARG A 109 9.93 -3.78 -16.91
C ARG A 109 9.15 -4.18 -15.65
N LYS A 110 9.64 -5.17 -14.90
CA LYS A 110 8.93 -5.75 -13.74
C LYS A 110 8.97 -4.89 -12.48
N HIS A 111 10.05 -4.13 -12.27
CA HIS A 111 10.29 -3.50 -10.96
C HIS A 111 10.59 -2.01 -11.05
N HIS A 112 11.44 -1.59 -11.99
CA HIS A 112 11.92 -0.22 -12.02
C HIS A 112 10.99 0.68 -12.84
N GLU A 113 10.35 0.14 -13.88
CA GLU A 113 9.41 0.88 -14.71
C GLU A 113 8.20 1.35 -13.89
N LEU A 114 7.65 0.50 -13.00
CA LEU A 114 6.56 0.91 -12.11
C LEU A 114 7.02 2.00 -11.14
N MET A 115 8.22 1.87 -10.58
CA MET A 115 8.77 2.83 -9.62
C MET A 115 9.06 4.19 -10.29
N VAL A 116 9.70 4.18 -11.46
CA VAL A 116 10.01 5.36 -12.25
C VAL A 116 8.73 6.10 -12.65
N LEU A 117 7.72 5.39 -13.19
CA LEU A 117 6.47 6.02 -13.59
C LEU A 117 5.61 6.45 -12.39
N GLY A 118 5.73 5.74 -11.26
CA GLY A 118 5.11 6.13 -9.98
C GLY A 118 5.65 7.47 -9.48
N GLU A 119 6.97 7.65 -9.47
CA GLU A 119 7.58 8.92 -9.07
C GLU A 119 7.14 10.07 -9.99
N VAL A 120 7.05 9.83 -11.30
CA VAL A 120 6.53 10.83 -12.24
C VAL A 120 5.08 11.20 -11.91
N ALA A 121 4.23 10.21 -11.61
CA ALA A 121 2.84 10.46 -11.23
C ALA A 121 2.74 11.24 -9.91
N ASP A 122 3.57 10.92 -8.91
CA ASP A 122 3.67 11.67 -7.65
C ASP A 122 4.04 13.14 -7.88
N GLN A 123 5.01 13.42 -8.77
CA GLN A 123 5.38 14.79 -9.11
C GLN A 123 4.25 15.54 -9.81
N ILE A 124 3.51 14.89 -10.71
CA ILE A 124 2.35 15.48 -11.40
C ILE A 124 1.23 15.82 -10.40
N VAL A 125 0.91 14.92 -9.48
CA VAL A 125 -0.10 15.17 -8.45
C VAL A 125 0.30 16.32 -7.53
N ARG A 126 1.58 16.42 -7.15
CA ARG A 126 2.11 17.56 -6.37
C ARG A 126 2.04 18.88 -7.10
N MET A 127 2.07 18.87 -8.44
CA MET A 127 1.95 20.06 -9.26
C MET A 127 0.50 20.49 -9.47
N ALA A 128 -0.47 19.61 -9.23
CA ALA A 128 -1.86 19.93 -9.48
C ALA A 128 -2.32 21.12 -8.62
N PRO A 129 -2.97 22.14 -9.22
CA PRO A 129 -3.51 23.24 -8.46
C PRO A 129 -4.58 22.73 -7.50
N VAL A 130 -4.48 23.15 -6.24
CA VAL A 130 -5.46 22.83 -5.21
C VAL A 130 -6.76 23.58 -5.52
N GLY A 131 -7.66 22.92 -6.25
CA GLY A 131 -9.07 23.26 -6.41
C GLY A 131 -9.43 24.10 -7.65
N ARG A 132 -10.08 23.45 -8.64
CA ARG A 132 -11.07 24.09 -9.52
C ARG A 132 -12.04 23.03 -10.08
N THR A 133 -13.11 22.74 -9.34
CA THR A 133 -14.27 22.03 -9.87
C THR A 133 -15.23 23.04 -10.50
N VAL A 134 -15.64 22.78 -11.74
CA VAL A 134 -16.67 23.52 -12.48
C VAL A 134 -18.06 23.09 -11.96
N VAL A 135 -18.82 23.98 -11.29
CA VAL A 135 -20.29 24.10 -11.38
C VAL A 135 -20.76 25.51 -10.96
N ARG A 136 -21.47 26.17 -11.89
CA ARG A 136 -22.43 27.31 -11.90
C ARG A 136 -22.64 28.24 -10.67
N ASP A 137 -22.54 29.55 -10.98
CA ASP A 137 -23.20 30.77 -10.46
C ASP A 137 -23.57 30.90 -8.97
N ALA A 138 -22.77 31.67 -8.23
CA ALA A 138 -23.19 32.75 -7.32
C ALA A 138 -21.95 33.56 -6.83
N PRO A 139 -22.02 34.89 -6.67
CA PRO A 139 -20.84 35.70 -6.36
C PRO A 139 -20.60 35.73 -4.85
N VAL A 140 -19.36 35.49 -4.41
CA VAL A 140 -18.95 35.85 -3.05
C VAL A 140 -17.59 36.55 -3.05
N VAL A 141 -17.72 37.83 -2.71
CA VAL A 141 -16.79 38.87 -2.25
C VAL A 141 -15.49 38.36 -1.59
N LEU A 142 -14.37 38.93 -2.04
CA LEU A 142 -13.03 38.77 -1.47
C LEU A 142 -12.87 39.57 -0.16
N PHE A 143 -12.37 38.91 0.89
CA PHE A 143 -11.67 39.59 1.99
C PHE A 143 -10.20 39.14 2.04
N PRO A 144 -9.23 40.07 2.11
CA PRO A 144 -7.82 39.73 2.20
C PRO A 144 -7.42 39.49 3.66
N GLY A 145 -6.88 38.32 3.93
CA GLY A 145 -6.28 37.97 5.22
C GLY A 145 -5.25 36.88 5.01
N SER A 146 -4.00 37.29 4.79
CA SER A 146 -2.83 36.43 4.74
C SER A 146 -2.77 35.56 6.01
N ARG A 147 -2.97 34.25 5.86
CA ARG A 147 -2.72 33.27 6.93
C ARG A 147 -1.38 32.61 6.66
N ALA A 148 -0.51 32.72 7.65
CA ALA A 148 0.79 32.08 7.74
C ALA A 148 0.76 30.63 7.23
N VAL A 149 1.75 30.29 6.41
CA VAL A 149 2.01 28.92 5.95
C VAL A 149 2.14 28.03 7.19
N PRO A 150 1.28 27.01 7.39
CA PRO A 150 1.43 26.11 8.53
C PRO A 150 2.76 25.37 8.40
N SER A 151 3.55 25.36 9.47
CA SER A 151 4.70 24.47 9.58
C SER A 151 4.25 23.03 9.29
N PRO A 152 5.00 22.23 8.50
CA PRO A 152 4.59 20.87 8.18
C PRO A 152 4.46 20.06 9.47
N ARG A 153 3.22 19.78 9.88
CA ARG A 153 2.95 18.89 11.00
C ARG A 153 3.16 17.47 10.51
N LEU A 154 4.01 16.70 11.20
CA LEU A 154 4.11 15.27 10.97
C LEU A 154 2.71 14.66 11.17
N ALA A 155 2.26 13.88 10.18
CA ALA A 155 0.99 13.17 10.30
C ALA A 155 1.04 12.24 11.53
N PRO A 156 -0.05 12.14 12.30
CA PRO A 156 -0.06 11.31 13.49
C PRO A 156 0.17 9.83 13.13
N ALA A 157 1.11 9.19 13.83
CA ALA A 157 1.46 7.78 13.66
C ALA A 157 0.36 6.82 14.13
N HIS A 158 -0.60 7.32 14.92
CA HIS A 158 -1.76 6.57 15.39
C HIS A 158 -3.02 7.40 15.19
N ARG A 159 -4.05 6.78 14.63
CA ARG A 159 -5.36 7.40 14.45
C ARG A 159 -6.43 6.54 15.09
N ARG A 160 -7.38 7.17 15.79
CA ARG A 160 -8.40 6.46 16.55
C ARG A 160 -9.77 6.69 15.90
N LEU A 161 -10.45 5.60 15.59
CA LEU A 161 -11.79 5.59 15.01
C LEU A 161 -12.75 4.91 15.97
N ARG A 162 -14.01 5.33 15.90
CA ARG A 162 -15.14 4.60 16.48
C ARG A 162 -16.06 4.21 15.35
N VAL A 163 -16.32 2.93 15.22
CA VAL A 163 -17.23 2.39 14.21
C VAL A 163 -18.22 1.50 14.93
N ARG A 164 -19.47 1.95 14.99
CA ARG A 164 -20.52 1.33 15.82
C ARG A 164 -20.04 1.22 17.28
N SER A 165 -19.99 0.01 17.84
CA SER A 165 -19.50 -0.27 19.20
C SER A 165 -17.99 -0.57 19.26
N ALA A 166 -17.29 -0.65 18.12
CA ALA A 166 -15.87 -1.01 18.07
C ALA A 166 -14.96 0.20 18.26
N ARG A 167 -13.91 0.02 19.07
CA ARG A 167 -12.77 0.94 19.15
C ARG A 167 -11.72 0.45 18.16
N ILE A 168 -11.30 1.33 17.25
CA ILE A 168 -10.32 1.01 16.22
C ILE A 168 -9.12 1.94 16.33
N THR A 169 -7.91 1.38 16.29
CA THR A 169 -6.66 2.15 16.19
C THR A 169 -5.94 1.81 14.89
N VAL A 170 -5.70 2.83 14.05
CA VAL A 170 -4.92 2.70 12.81
C VAL A 170 -3.50 3.16 13.09
N HIS A 171 -2.54 2.24 12.94
CA HIS A 171 -1.10 2.43 13.09
C HIS A 171 -0.49 2.74 11.73
N VAL A 172 0.19 3.89 11.61
CA VAL A 172 0.83 4.38 10.39
C VAL A 172 2.34 4.29 10.52
N HIS A 173 2.84 3.05 10.55
CA HIS A 173 4.26 2.75 10.67
C HIS A 173 4.55 1.30 10.26
N PRO A 174 5.83 0.93 10.07
CA PRO A 174 6.25 -0.47 9.93
C PRO A 174 5.76 -1.37 11.09
N ALA A 175 5.47 -2.64 10.78
CA ALA A 175 4.90 -3.59 11.75
C ALA A 175 5.87 -4.02 12.86
N ASP A 176 7.17 -3.75 12.71
CA ASP A 176 8.19 -3.99 13.73
C ASP A 176 8.15 -2.95 14.88
N LEU A 177 7.36 -1.89 14.74
CA LEU A 177 7.11 -0.88 15.78
C LEU A 177 5.76 -1.08 16.51
N LEU A 178 5.05 -2.18 16.26
CA LEU A 178 3.80 -2.49 16.96
C LEU A 178 4.08 -2.81 18.42
N ARG A 179 3.31 -2.20 19.32
CA ARG A 179 3.44 -2.40 20.76
C ARG A 179 2.08 -2.52 21.41
N ASP A 180 2.04 -3.21 22.54
CA ASP A 180 0.91 -3.29 23.47
C ASP A 180 -0.38 -3.83 22.79
N ILE A 181 -0.22 -4.87 21.96
CA ILE A 181 -1.29 -5.56 21.23
C ILE A 181 -1.17 -7.06 21.46
N ASP A 182 -2.16 -7.73 22.02
CA ASP A 182 -2.10 -9.15 22.35
C ASP A 182 -1.79 -10.03 21.13
N VAL A 183 -2.50 -9.85 20.02
CA VAL A 183 -2.38 -10.70 18.83
C VAL A 183 -2.20 -9.87 17.57
N VAL A 184 -1.20 -10.21 16.75
CA VAL A 184 -0.99 -9.61 15.43
C VAL A 184 -1.16 -10.65 14.33
N VAL A 185 -1.99 -10.36 13.34
CA VAL A 185 -2.15 -11.22 12.16
C VAL A 185 -1.01 -10.98 11.17
N SER A 186 -0.29 -12.04 10.84
CA SER A 186 0.84 -12.06 9.91
C SER A 186 0.39 -12.61 8.54
N PRO A 187 0.44 -11.83 7.44
CA PRO A 187 0.07 -12.33 6.11
C PRO A 187 1.09 -13.36 5.65
N SER A 188 0.62 -14.57 5.33
CA SER A 188 1.44 -15.71 4.96
C SER A 188 0.98 -16.34 3.65
N ASN A 189 1.92 -17.00 2.98
CA ASN A 189 1.57 -17.87 1.86
C ASN A 189 1.02 -19.22 2.34
N THR A 190 0.39 -19.96 1.44
CA THR A 190 -0.19 -21.27 1.76
C THR A 190 0.82 -22.35 2.12
N TYR A 191 2.12 -22.11 1.96
CA TYR A 191 3.17 -23.01 2.45
C TYR A 191 3.71 -22.59 3.82
N PHE A 192 3.21 -21.50 4.39
CA PHE A 192 3.76 -20.85 5.58
C PHE A 192 5.28 -20.59 5.50
N ALA A 193 5.81 -20.43 4.28
CA ALA A 193 7.20 -20.10 4.06
C ALA A 193 7.43 -18.62 4.37
N LEU A 194 8.12 -18.32 5.48
CA LEU A 194 8.38 -16.93 5.87
C LEU A 194 9.33 -16.25 4.88
N PRO A 195 9.09 -14.97 4.56
CA PRO A 195 10.03 -14.19 3.78
C PRO A 195 11.33 -13.98 4.55
N GLU A 196 12.41 -13.75 3.81
CA GLU A 196 13.70 -13.34 4.33
C GLU A 196 13.57 -12.04 5.11
N ALA A 197 14.27 -11.95 6.24
CA ALA A 197 14.10 -10.88 7.21
C ALA A 197 14.43 -9.48 6.65
N TYR A 198 15.22 -9.34 5.58
CA TYR A 198 15.53 -8.05 4.96
C TYR A 198 14.44 -7.54 4.00
N LYS A 199 13.40 -8.34 3.71
CA LYS A 199 12.28 -7.90 2.86
C LYS A 199 11.40 -6.89 3.60
N SER A 200 10.69 -6.07 2.83
CA SER A 200 9.85 -4.97 3.34
C SER A 200 8.38 -5.33 3.54
N SER A 201 8.04 -6.63 3.52
CA SER A 201 6.67 -7.11 3.78
C SER A 201 6.33 -7.09 5.26
N VAL A 202 5.04 -7.09 5.61
CA VAL A 202 4.58 -7.16 7.01
C VAL A 202 5.14 -8.39 7.73
N SER A 203 5.03 -9.58 7.13
CA SER A 203 5.57 -10.81 7.73
C SER A 203 7.09 -10.80 7.87
N ALA A 204 7.82 -10.16 6.94
CA ALA A 204 9.27 -9.95 7.09
C ALA A 204 9.61 -9.01 8.25
N SER A 205 8.84 -7.92 8.43
CA SER A 205 8.99 -7.03 9.58
C SER A 205 8.70 -7.74 10.90
N LEU A 206 7.61 -8.49 10.99
CA LEU A 206 7.26 -9.25 12.19
C LEU A 206 8.31 -10.31 12.52
N ARG A 207 8.76 -11.09 11.53
CA ARG A 207 9.86 -12.05 11.71
C ARG A 207 11.12 -11.37 12.22
N ARG A 208 11.52 -10.26 11.58
CA ARG A 208 12.75 -9.54 11.92
C ARG A 208 12.70 -8.95 13.33
N ALA A 209 11.53 -8.46 13.77
CA ALA A 209 11.34 -7.91 15.11
C ALA A 209 11.17 -8.97 16.20
N GLY A 210 10.61 -10.14 15.85
CA GLY A 210 10.47 -11.26 16.77
C GLY A 210 11.71 -12.14 16.88
N ALA A 211 12.72 -11.93 16.04
CA ALA A 211 14.01 -12.61 16.14
C ALA A 211 14.83 -12.10 17.33
N LEU A 212 15.49 -13.01 18.05
CA LEU A 212 16.48 -12.65 19.06
C LEU A 212 17.81 -12.37 18.36
N ARG A 213 18.44 -11.25 18.70
CA ARG A 213 19.73 -10.84 18.15
C ARG A 213 20.74 -10.56 19.26
N ASP A 214 22.00 -10.80 18.96
CA ASP A 214 23.12 -10.43 19.81
C ASP A 214 23.41 -8.92 19.71
N GLN A 215 24.41 -8.45 20.47
CA GLN A 215 24.81 -7.05 20.49
C GLN A 215 25.39 -6.56 19.15
N ALA A 216 25.91 -7.46 18.32
CA ALA A 216 26.43 -7.14 16.99
C ALA A 216 25.32 -7.17 15.91
N GLY A 217 24.07 -7.47 16.30
CA GLY A 217 22.94 -7.60 15.38
C GLY A 217 22.85 -8.97 14.68
N GLY A 218 23.72 -9.92 15.04
CA GLY A 218 23.70 -11.30 14.58
C GLY A 218 22.43 -12.02 15.04
N LEU A 219 21.90 -12.91 14.20
CA LEU A 219 20.72 -13.71 14.53
C LEU A 219 21.11 -14.80 15.54
N VAL A 220 20.51 -14.74 16.74
CA VAL A 220 20.67 -15.76 17.79
C VAL A 220 19.56 -16.79 17.71
N GLU A 221 18.32 -16.35 17.54
CA GLU A 221 17.14 -17.22 17.48
C GLU A 221 16.06 -16.65 16.55
N ASP A 222 15.48 -17.51 15.71
CA ASP A 222 14.31 -17.20 14.88
C ASP A 222 13.10 -18.02 15.32
N ARG A 223 12.66 -17.76 16.55
CA ARG A 223 11.59 -18.52 17.22
C ARG A 223 10.29 -18.61 16.42
N ILE A 224 9.91 -17.52 15.76
CA ILE A 224 8.70 -17.48 14.92
C ILE A 224 8.82 -18.48 13.76
N HIS A 225 9.99 -18.53 13.11
CA HIS A 225 10.24 -19.47 12.02
C HIS A 225 10.22 -20.92 12.48
N ASP A 226 10.88 -21.21 13.61
CA ASP A 226 10.97 -22.57 14.14
C ASP A 226 9.60 -23.09 14.61
N GLU A 227 8.83 -22.26 15.34
CA GLU A 227 7.48 -22.61 15.77
C GLU A 227 6.51 -22.77 14.60
N LEU A 228 6.61 -21.92 13.57
CA LEU A 228 5.76 -22.03 12.39
C LEU A 228 6.07 -23.31 11.60
N ARG A 229 7.36 -23.66 11.46
CA ARG A 229 7.77 -24.94 10.86
C ARG A 229 7.24 -26.12 11.67
N ALA A 230 7.34 -26.07 12.99
CA ALA A 230 6.80 -27.11 13.88
C ALA A 230 5.27 -27.18 13.80
N TRP A 231 4.58 -26.07 13.58
CA TRP A 231 3.14 -26.05 13.33
C TRP A 231 2.80 -26.77 12.02
N VAL A 232 3.51 -26.46 10.92
CA VAL A 232 3.32 -27.10 9.61
C VAL A 232 3.57 -28.60 9.68
N ALA A 233 4.60 -29.03 10.40
CA ALA A 233 4.91 -30.44 10.58
C ALA A 233 3.79 -31.20 11.33
N ARG A 234 3.08 -30.53 12.24
CA ARG A 234 2.00 -31.15 13.05
C ARG A 234 0.62 -31.11 12.38
N HIS A 235 0.31 -30.05 11.64
CA HIS A 235 -1.06 -29.79 11.14
C HIS A 235 -1.17 -29.81 9.62
N GLY A 236 -0.04 -29.75 8.92
CA GLY A 236 0.05 -29.80 7.48
C GLY A 236 0.76 -31.05 6.99
N ARG A 237 0.97 -31.12 5.68
CA ARG A 237 1.89 -32.07 5.08
C ARG A 237 3.23 -31.36 4.90
N PRO A 238 4.36 -31.86 5.44
CA PRO A 238 5.67 -31.28 5.16
C PRO A 238 5.87 -31.08 3.65
N GLY A 239 6.17 -29.85 3.23
CA GLY A 239 6.31 -29.48 1.81
C GLY A 239 5.01 -29.27 1.03
N GLY A 240 3.84 -29.52 1.63
CA GLY A 240 2.54 -29.27 1.03
C GLY A 240 1.93 -27.92 1.42
N ALA A 241 1.10 -27.37 0.53
CA ALA A 241 0.30 -26.19 0.84
C ALA A 241 -0.88 -26.55 1.76
N VAL A 242 -1.22 -25.64 2.68
CA VAL A 242 -2.48 -25.65 3.41
C VAL A 242 -3.59 -24.99 2.59
N ALA A 243 -4.84 -25.24 2.98
CA ALA A 243 -5.99 -24.57 2.37
C ALA A 243 -5.93 -23.05 2.63
N PRO A 244 -6.22 -22.20 1.64
CA PRO A 244 -6.39 -20.76 1.85
C PRO A 244 -7.42 -20.45 2.94
N GLY A 245 -7.12 -19.45 3.76
CA GLY A 245 -7.89 -19.10 4.97
C GLY A 245 -7.48 -19.87 6.24
N THR A 246 -6.54 -20.81 6.14
CA THR A 246 -5.94 -21.46 7.33
C THR A 246 -5.13 -20.46 8.14
N VAL A 247 -5.22 -20.54 9.47
CA VAL A 247 -4.44 -19.68 10.38
C VAL A 247 -3.59 -20.55 11.31
N ALA A 248 -2.27 -20.35 11.26
CA ALA A 248 -1.31 -20.99 12.15
C ALA A 248 -0.94 -20.07 13.31
N VAL A 249 -0.80 -20.62 14.52
CA VAL A 249 -0.51 -19.85 15.73
C VAL A 249 0.92 -20.09 16.18
N THR A 250 1.65 -19.00 16.45
CA THR A 250 2.97 -19.02 17.10
C THR A 250 3.01 -18.01 18.25
N GLY A 251 4.01 -18.13 19.13
CA GLY A 251 4.49 -17.03 19.95
C GLY A 251 5.01 -15.89 19.09
N ALA A 252 5.31 -14.76 19.73
CA ALA A 252 5.80 -13.57 19.05
C ALA A 252 7.33 -13.38 19.17
N GLY A 253 8.02 -14.28 19.88
CA GLY A 253 9.46 -14.21 20.10
C GLY A 253 9.86 -12.92 20.82
N ALA A 254 10.87 -12.22 20.32
CA ALA A 254 11.36 -10.97 20.93
C ALA A 254 10.32 -9.83 20.96
N LEU A 255 9.25 -9.90 20.16
CA LEU A 255 8.13 -8.94 20.18
C LEU A 255 7.29 -9.05 21.47
N GLU A 256 7.42 -10.13 22.24
CA GLU A 256 6.75 -10.26 23.55
C GLU A 256 7.18 -9.14 24.51
N ARG A 257 8.42 -8.64 24.40
CA ARG A 257 8.91 -7.47 25.16
C ARG A 257 8.24 -6.15 24.76
N GLN A 258 7.63 -6.11 23.58
CA GLN A 258 6.86 -4.97 23.10
C GLN A 258 5.38 -5.10 23.44
N GLY A 259 4.97 -6.16 24.14
CA GLY A 259 3.56 -6.42 24.46
C GLY A 259 2.80 -7.17 23.37
N VAL A 260 3.48 -7.65 22.31
CA VAL A 260 2.87 -8.56 21.33
C VAL A 260 3.01 -10.00 21.78
N ARG A 261 1.90 -10.68 22.06
CA ARG A 261 1.92 -11.96 22.80
C ARG A 261 1.75 -13.17 21.88
N ARG A 262 1.11 -12.99 20.72
CA ARG A 262 0.89 -14.03 19.71
C ARG A 262 0.95 -13.49 18.30
N LEU A 263 1.35 -14.36 17.38
CA LEU A 263 1.20 -14.15 15.95
C LEU A 263 0.26 -15.19 15.35
N TYR A 264 -0.71 -14.69 14.59
CA TYR A 264 -1.63 -15.51 13.80
C TYR A 264 -1.25 -15.41 12.33
N HIS A 265 -0.58 -16.43 11.81
CA HIS A 265 -0.15 -16.49 10.42
C HIS A 265 -1.32 -16.88 9.54
N ALA A 266 -1.85 -15.93 8.78
CA ALA A 266 -2.99 -16.12 7.90
C ALA A 266 -2.52 -16.55 6.50
N ALA A 267 -2.79 -17.80 6.12
CA ALA A 267 -2.50 -18.33 4.78
C ALA A 267 -3.52 -17.79 3.76
N VAL A 268 -3.25 -16.62 3.21
CA VAL A 268 -4.12 -15.96 2.23
C VAL A 268 -3.47 -15.82 0.85
N ALA A 269 -2.15 -15.99 0.76
CA ALA A 269 -1.39 -15.80 -0.47
C ALA A 269 -1.04 -17.14 -1.12
N VAL A 270 -1.69 -17.48 -2.22
CA VAL A 270 -1.38 -18.69 -3.00
C VAL A 270 -0.24 -18.35 -3.96
N PRO A 271 0.96 -18.97 -3.85
CA PRO A 271 2.05 -18.67 -4.76
C PRO A 271 1.70 -19.04 -6.19
N ARG A 272 2.01 -18.17 -7.14
CA ARG A 272 1.89 -18.46 -8.57
C ARG A 272 3.14 -19.18 -9.05
N ALA A 273 2.97 -20.41 -9.54
CA ALA A 273 4.08 -21.24 -10.00
C ALA A 273 4.92 -20.52 -11.06
N GLY A 274 6.25 -20.56 -10.91
CA GLY A 274 7.20 -19.91 -11.83
C GLY A 274 7.31 -18.39 -11.69
N THR A 275 6.63 -17.75 -10.72
CA THR A 275 6.75 -16.31 -10.46
C THR A 275 7.03 -16.00 -8.98
N ASN A 276 7.23 -14.72 -8.66
CA ASN A 276 7.34 -14.22 -7.28
C ASN A 276 6.01 -13.62 -6.77
N ASP A 277 4.93 -13.85 -7.52
CA ASP A 277 3.61 -13.27 -7.30
C ASP A 277 2.72 -14.25 -6.55
N TYR A 278 1.62 -13.71 -6.02
CA TYR A 278 0.63 -14.48 -5.30
C TYR A 278 -0.75 -14.14 -5.82
N ASP A 279 -1.63 -15.14 -5.81
CA ASP A 279 -3.06 -14.95 -5.95
C ASP A 279 -3.69 -14.88 -4.56
N VAL A 280 -4.52 -13.86 -4.35
CA VAL A 280 -5.28 -13.67 -3.12
C VAL A 280 -6.73 -13.43 -3.49
N LEU A 281 -7.62 -14.27 -2.96
CA LEU A 281 -9.05 -14.09 -3.14
C LEU A 281 -9.66 -13.37 -1.92
N PRO A 282 -10.57 -12.39 -2.11
CA PRO A 282 -11.28 -11.75 -1.00
C PRO A 282 -11.90 -12.74 -0.01
N ALA A 283 -12.50 -13.82 -0.52
CA ALA A 283 -13.13 -14.85 0.29
C ALA A 283 -12.13 -15.54 1.27
N ASP A 284 -10.87 -15.70 0.86
CA ASP A 284 -9.85 -16.30 1.72
C ASP A 284 -9.36 -15.33 2.80
N VAL A 285 -9.34 -14.03 2.49
CA VAL A 285 -9.10 -12.96 3.46
C VAL A 285 -10.21 -12.97 4.52
N THR A 286 -11.48 -12.98 4.12
CA THR A 286 -12.62 -13.06 5.05
C THR A 286 -12.54 -14.32 5.92
N ARG A 287 -12.26 -15.48 5.31
CA ARG A 287 -12.12 -16.76 6.02
C ARG A 287 -10.99 -16.72 7.05
N ALA A 288 -9.84 -16.18 6.69
CA ALA A 288 -8.69 -16.06 7.58
C ALA A 288 -8.99 -15.14 8.78
N VAL A 289 -9.64 -13.99 8.55
CA VAL A 289 -9.99 -13.07 9.63
C VAL A 289 -11.04 -13.68 10.56
N ALA A 290 -12.06 -14.35 10.02
CA ALA A 290 -13.03 -15.07 10.84
C ALA A 290 -12.36 -16.17 11.69
N ARG A 291 -11.41 -16.92 11.11
CA ARG A 291 -10.65 -17.93 11.88
C ARG A 291 -9.75 -17.29 12.93
N ALA A 292 -9.14 -16.14 12.66
CA ALA A 292 -8.36 -15.39 13.64
C ALA A 292 -9.21 -14.98 14.85
N PHE A 293 -10.43 -14.46 14.64
CA PHE A 293 -11.33 -14.16 15.76
C PHE A 293 -11.78 -15.41 16.52
N THR A 294 -12.05 -16.51 15.81
CA THR A 294 -12.39 -17.78 16.45
C THR A 294 -11.26 -18.24 17.38
N LEU A 295 -10.02 -18.24 16.88
CA LEU A 295 -8.83 -18.59 17.68
C LEU A 295 -8.65 -17.64 18.87
N LEU A 296 -8.82 -16.34 18.67
CA LEU A 296 -8.75 -15.34 19.75
C LEU A 296 -9.79 -15.65 20.84
N GLY A 297 -11.03 -15.95 20.48
CA GLY A 297 -12.06 -16.35 21.43
C GLY A 297 -11.74 -17.66 22.17
N GLU A 298 -11.17 -18.65 21.48
CA GLU A 298 -10.77 -19.94 22.05
C GLU A 298 -9.63 -19.80 23.10
N GLU A 299 -8.68 -18.89 22.89
CA GLU A 299 -7.50 -18.75 23.75
C GLU A 299 -7.52 -17.57 24.72
N ALA A 300 -8.32 -16.53 24.49
CA ALA A 300 -8.30 -15.29 25.28
C ALA A 300 -8.39 -15.53 26.79
N GLY A 301 -9.32 -16.38 27.24
CA GLY A 301 -9.52 -16.69 28.66
C GLY A 301 -8.43 -17.56 29.30
N ARG A 302 -7.55 -18.17 28.51
CA ARG A 302 -6.43 -19.02 28.98
C ARG A 302 -5.21 -18.20 29.40
N HIS A 303 -5.23 -16.90 29.14
CA HIS A 303 -4.13 -15.98 29.40
C HIS A 303 -4.44 -15.03 30.56
N ARG A 304 -3.40 -14.64 31.29
CA ARG A 304 -3.45 -13.60 32.34
C ARG A 304 -2.44 -12.49 32.02
N PRO A 305 -2.88 -11.24 31.77
CA PRO A 305 -4.27 -10.84 31.54
C PRO A 305 -4.88 -11.54 30.29
N PRO A 306 -6.22 -11.65 30.19
CA PRO A 306 -6.87 -12.19 29.00
C PRO A 306 -6.49 -11.39 27.75
N PHE A 307 -6.47 -12.04 26.58
CA PHE A 307 -6.33 -11.28 25.33
C PHE A 307 -7.58 -10.45 25.07
N THR A 308 -7.37 -9.24 24.58
CA THR A 308 -8.43 -8.26 24.30
C THR A 308 -8.24 -7.54 22.98
N SER A 309 -7.07 -7.65 22.34
CA SER A 309 -6.71 -6.86 21.16
C SER A 309 -6.22 -7.71 19.98
N LEU A 310 -6.61 -7.31 18.76
CA LEU A 310 -6.22 -7.96 17.51
C LEU A 310 -5.79 -6.91 16.48
N CYS A 311 -4.60 -7.08 15.90
CA CYS A 311 -4.09 -6.23 14.82
C CYS A 311 -4.13 -6.90 13.46
N LEU A 312 -4.72 -6.20 12.49
CA LEU A 312 -4.88 -6.62 11.11
C LEU A 312 -4.10 -5.70 10.17
N PRO A 313 -3.10 -6.21 9.42
CA PRO A 313 -2.62 -5.52 8.23
C PRO A 313 -3.65 -5.66 7.10
N LEU A 314 -3.55 -4.84 6.05
CA LEU A 314 -4.33 -5.04 4.82
C LEU A 314 -3.89 -6.32 4.10
N LEU A 315 -4.57 -7.44 4.38
CA LEU A 315 -4.24 -8.77 3.86
C LEU A 315 -4.37 -8.82 2.34
N GLY A 316 -3.32 -9.28 1.66
CA GLY A 316 -3.29 -9.39 0.20
C GLY A 316 -2.98 -8.10 -0.56
N ALA A 317 -3.10 -6.92 0.08
CA ALA A 317 -2.92 -5.61 -0.58
C ALA A 317 -1.45 -5.21 -0.87
N GLY A 318 -0.53 -6.17 -0.72
CA GLY A 318 0.88 -6.03 -1.09
C GLY A 318 1.17 -6.78 -2.38
N ARG A 319 2.04 -7.80 -2.30
CA ARG A 319 2.39 -8.65 -3.46
C ARG A 319 1.28 -9.58 -3.93
N GLY A 320 0.18 -9.69 -3.18
CA GLY A 320 -1.01 -10.45 -3.59
C GLY A 320 -1.89 -9.72 -4.60
N GLY A 321 -1.60 -8.45 -4.91
CA GLY A 321 -2.29 -7.71 -5.96
C GLY A 321 -3.70 -7.24 -5.61
N LEU A 322 -4.22 -7.56 -4.43
CA LEU A 322 -5.56 -7.16 -4.02
C LEU A 322 -5.64 -5.64 -3.85
N ALA A 323 -6.73 -5.01 -4.31
CA ALA A 323 -6.91 -3.59 -4.05
C ALA A 323 -7.04 -3.37 -2.52
N PRO A 324 -6.41 -2.35 -1.94
CA PRO A 324 -6.51 -2.04 -0.52
C PRO A 324 -7.93 -1.89 0.01
N ALA A 325 -8.82 -1.29 -0.78
CA ALA A 325 -10.24 -1.15 -0.45
C ALA A 325 -10.96 -2.50 -0.41
N GLU A 326 -10.66 -3.37 -1.38
CA GLU A 326 -11.20 -4.73 -1.47
C GLU A 326 -10.68 -5.62 -0.34
N SER A 327 -9.39 -5.50 0.00
CA SER A 327 -8.79 -6.13 1.18
C SER A 327 -9.51 -5.70 2.45
N LEU A 328 -9.71 -4.39 2.64
CA LEU A 328 -10.40 -3.86 3.81
C LEU A 328 -11.84 -4.36 3.88
N ALA A 329 -12.59 -4.28 2.78
CA ALA A 329 -13.98 -4.75 2.71
C ALA A 329 -14.10 -6.25 3.05
N ALA A 330 -13.19 -7.08 2.51
CA ALA A 330 -13.16 -8.51 2.80
C ALA A 330 -12.87 -8.81 4.29
N MET A 331 -11.92 -8.09 4.90
CA MET A 331 -11.65 -8.22 6.33
C MET A 331 -12.83 -7.70 7.16
N TRP A 332 -13.41 -6.57 6.75
CA TRP A 332 -14.48 -5.90 7.47
C TRP A 332 -15.73 -6.77 7.54
N ALA A 333 -16.08 -7.51 6.48
CA ALA A 333 -17.19 -8.47 6.51
C ALA A 333 -17.07 -9.49 7.66
N ALA A 334 -15.85 -9.97 7.97
CA ALA A 334 -15.62 -10.85 9.11
C ALA A 334 -15.65 -10.09 10.45
N VAL A 335 -15.09 -8.88 10.50
CA VAL A 335 -15.16 -8.01 11.69
C VAL A 335 -16.61 -7.70 12.06
N GLU A 336 -17.45 -7.32 11.10
CA GLU A 336 -18.86 -7.02 11.32
C GLU A 336 -19.63 -8.21 11.88
N ALA A 337 -19.37 -9.41 11.35
CA ALA A 337 -19.99 -10.64 11.86
C ALA A 337 -19.61 -10.89 13.33
N GLU A 338 -18.38 -10.59 13.74
CA GLU A 338 -17.94 -10.70 15.15
C GLU A 338 -18.54 -9.62 16.03
N LEU A 339 -18.59 -8.37 15.55
CA LEU A 339 -19.23 -7.27 16.28
C LEU A 339 -20.73 -7.52 16.48
N ALA A 340 -21.40 -8.12 15.49
CA ALA A 340 -22.81 -8.50 15.59
C ALA A 340 -23.06 -9.57 16.67
N ARG A 341 -22.06 -10.40 17.02
CA ARG A 341 -22.12 -11.34 18.14
C ARG A 341 -21.88 -10.70 19.51
N GLY A 342 -21.66 -9.37 19.56
CA GLY A 342 -21.45 -8.61 20.80
C GLY A 342 -20.02 -8.67 21.34
N ALA A 343 -19.06 -9.15 20.54
CA ALA A 343 -17.66 -9.18 20.94
C ALA A 343 -17.10 -7.75 21.12
N ARG A 344 -16.28 -7.56 22.16
CA ARG A 344 -15.67 -6.26 22.51
C ARG A 344 -14.15 -6.31 22.40
N TRP A 345 -13.66 -6.58 21.19
CA TRP A 345 -12.23 -6.56 20.89
C TRP A 345 -11.72 -5.13 20.65
N ASP A 346 -10.50 -4.83 21.12
CA ASP A 346 -9.75 -3.66 20.67
C ASP A 346 -9.14 -3.98 19.31
N LEU A 347 -9.62 -3.31 18.26
CA LEU A 347 -9.21 -3.62 16.89
C LEU A 347 -8.14 -2.66 16.43
N HIS A 348 -7.07 -3.22 15.87
CA HIS A 348 -5.97 -2.43 15.34
C HIS A 348 -5.81 -2.71 13.86
N PHE A 349 -5.51 -1.68 13.08
CA PHE A 349 -5.01 -1.82 11.72
C PHE A 349 -3.58 -1.33 11.64
N VAL A 350 -2.72 -2.01 10.89
CA VAL A 350 -1.35 -1.55 10.63
C VAL A 350 -1.11 -1.33 9.15
N VAL A 351 -0.66 -0.12 8.81
CA VAL A 351 -0.32 0.29 7.45
C VAL A 351 0.97 1.10 7.48
N ARG A 352 1.77 1.02 6.42
CA ARG A 352 3.05 1.76 6.35
C ARG A 352 2.91 3.20 5.84
N ARG A 353 1.76 3.52 5.26
CA ARG A 353 1.55 4.68 4.39
C ARG A 353 0.34 5.45 4.85
N ALA A 354 0.45 6.77 4.94
CA ALA A 354 -0.62 7.63 5.41
C ALA A 354 -1.86 7.53 4.51
N GLU A 355 -1.66 7.37 3.20
CA GLU A 355 -2.75 7.24 2.22
C GLU A 355 -3.58 5.97 2.44
N ARG A 356 -2.96 4.92 3.00
CA ARG A 356 -3.68 3.70 3.40
C ARG A 356 -4.46 3.88 4.69
N ALA A 357 -3.97 4.72 5.59
CA ALA A 357 -4.71 5.10 6.79
C ALA A 357 -5.92 5.95 6.40
N ASP A 358 -5.74 6.97 5.55
CA ASP A 358 -6.82 7.80 5.03
C ASP A 358 -7.93 6.96 4.39
N LEU A 359 -7.56 5.95 3.59
CA LEU A 359 -8.52 5.01 3.01
C LEU A 359 -9.31 4.23 4.06
N ILE A 360 -8.65 3.72 5.11
CA ILE A 360 -9.33 3.01 6.20
C ILE A 360 -10.30 3.95 6.92
N GLU A 361 -9.88 5.18 7.20
CA GLU A 361 -10.74 6.18 7.84
C GLU A 361 -11.94 6.55 6.97
N GLN A 362 -11.74 6.70 5.66
CA GLN A 362 -12.82 7.01 4.72
C GLN A 362 -13.84 5.86 4.62
N LEU A 363 -13.38 4.62 4.48
CA LEU A 363 -14.26 3.47 4.28
C LEU A 363 -14.98 3.06 5.57
N LEU A 364 -14.32 3.16 6.72
CA LEU A 364 -14.92 2.80 8.00
C LEU A 364 -15.65 3.97 8.68
N GLY A 365 -15.28 5.20 8.34
CA GLY A 365 -15.92 6.42 8.83
C GLY A 365 -17.10 6.90 7.99
N ALA A 366 -17.40 6.24 6.86
CA ALA A 366 -18.56 6.55 6.02
C ALA A 366 -19.91 6.15 6.64
N ASP A 367 -19.93 5.38 7.73
CA ASP A 367 -21.15 5.06 8.49
C ASP A 367 -21.49 6.13 9.54
N THR A 368 -21.56 7.39 9.12
CA THR A 368 -22.31 8.42 9.85
C THR A 368 -23.46 8.92 8.98
N ALA A 369 -24.52 8.12 8.92
CA ALA A 369 -25.91 8.55 8.78
C ALA A 369 -26.83 7.44 9.25
#